data_AF-A0A1G1F2T8-F1
#
_entry.id   AF-A0A1G1F2T8-F1
#
_cell.length_a   1.000
_cell.length_b   1.000
_cell.length_c   1.000
_cell.angle_alpha   90.00
_cell.angle_beta   90.00
_cell.angle_gamma   90.00
#
_symmetry.space_group_name_H-M   'P 1'
#
loop_
_entity.id
_entity.type
_entity.pdbx_description
1 polymer ?
#
loop_
_entity_poly.entity_id
_entity_poly.type
_entity_poly.pdbx_seq_one_letter_code
_entity_poly.pdbx_strand_id
1 'polypeptide(L)'
;MKKGKNLFIIAGCNGSGKTTLAKSMLENDDSLYFLNADEIGMALYPEQKINRLSAGKKFLEGFKNHIDNSYSFIVETTLSGWYLRNYL
;
A
#
# COMPACT_ATOMS: atom_id res chain seq x y z
N MET A 1 -13.90 1.50 23.27
CA MET A 1 -14.13 0.48 22.22
C MET A 1 -12.83 0.35 21.42
N LYS A 2 -12.31 -0.87 21.18
CA LYS A 2 -11.22 -1.05 20.21
C LYS A 2 -11.78 -0.69 18.83
N LYS A 3 -11.26 0.36 18.20
CA LYS A 3 -11.56 0.70 16.80
C LYS A 3 -11.23 -0.54 15.96
N GLY A 4 -12.17 -1.00 15.14
CA GLY A 4 -11.93 -2.09 14.19
C GLY A 4 -10.73 -1.77 13.29
N LYS A 5 -10.07 -2.81 12.78
CA LYS A 5 -8.90 -2.65 11.91
C LYS A 5 -9.37 -2.51 10.47
N ASN A 6 -8.84 -1.50 9.79
CA ASN A 6 -9.34 -1.09 8.48
C ASN A 6 -8.23 -1.22 7.43
N LEU A 7 -8.55 -1.90 6.33
CA LEU A 7 -7.79 -1.82 5.10
C LEU A 7 -8.45 -0.80 4.18
N PHE A 8 -7.71 0.23 3.79
CA PHE A 8 -8.15 1.20 2.78
C PHE A 8 -7.45 0.92 1.45
N ILE A 9 -8.22 0.70 0.39
CA ILE A 9 -7.71 0.51 -0.96
C ILE A 9 -8.08 1.75 -1.78
N ILE A 10 -7.08 2.55 -2.14
CA ILE A 10 -7.26 3.73 -2.98
C ILE A 10 -6.90 3.34 -4.41
N ALA A 11 -7.94 3.14 -5.23
CA ALA A 11 -7.83 2.67 -6.60
C ALA A 11 -8.05 3.77 -7.65
N GLY A 12 -7.39 3.67 -8.80
CA GLY A 12 -7.59 4.57 -9.94
C GLY A 12 -6.37 4.78 -10.83
N CYS A 13 -6.56 5.47 -11.95
CA CYS A 13 -5.50 5.71 -12.94
C CYS A 13 -4.31 6.50 -12.39
N ASN A 14 -3.17 6.46 -13.09
CA ASN A 14 -2.04 7.34 -12.78
C ASN A 14 -2.46 8.81 -12.94
N GLY A 15 -2.05 9.67 -12.02
CA GLY A 15 -2.41 11.09 -12.02
C GLY A 15 -3.79 11.42 -11.44
N SER A 16 -4.59 10.45 -10.97
CA SER A 16 -5.92 10.71 -10.40
C SER A 16 -5.93 11.25 -8.95
N GLY A 17 -4.76 11.55 -8.37
CA GLY A 17 -4.63 12.10 -7.01
C GLY A 17 -4.67 11.08 -5.86
N LYS A 18 -4.48 9.78 -6.12
CA LYS A 18 -4.55 8.71 -5.11
C LYS A 18 -3.58 8.93 -3.94
N THR A 19 -2.31 9.23 -4.25
CA THR A 19 -1.29 9.51 -3.22
C THR A 19 -1.65 10.74 -2.39
N THR A 20 -2.26 11.78 -3.00
CA THR A 20 -2.72 12.98 -2.28
C THR A 20 -3.81 12.62 -1.27
N LEU A 21 -4.79 11.80 -1.67
CA LEU A 21 -5.81 11.30 -0.76
C LEU A 21 -5.22 10.46 0.37
N ALA A 22 -4.29 9.54 0.04
CA ALA A 22 -3.62 8.70 1.04
C ALA A 22 -2.91 9.55 2.10
N LYS A 23 -2.14 10.56 1.69
CA LYS A 23 -1.44 11.47 2.60
C LYS A 23 -2.39 12.23 3.51
N SER A 24 -3.48 12.77 2.95
CA SER A 24 -4.50 13.45 3.76
C SER A 24 -5.14 12.51 4.79
N MET A 25 -5.34 11.23 4.47
CA MET A 25 -5.83 10.25 5.45
C MET A 25 -4.82 9.97 6.56
N LEU A 26 -3.52 9.86 6.24
CA LEU A 26 -2.46 9.65 7.23
C LEU A 26 -2.35 10.84 8.19
N GLU A 27 -2.50 12.06 7.71
CA GLU A 27 -2.50 13.29 8.55
C GLU A 27 -3.65 13.31 9.58
N ASN A 28 -4.73 12.57 9.33
CA ASN A 28 -5.91 12.52 10.19
C ASN A 28 -5.97 11.27 11.08
N ASP A 29 -5.11 10.26 10.86
CA ASP A 29 -5.11 9.02 11.64
C ASP A 29 -3.69 8.39 11.65
N ASP A 30 -2.93 8.70 12.69
CA ASP A 30 -1.56 8.18 12.92
C ASP A 30 -1.50 6.64 13.07
N SER A 31 -2.65 5.96 13.24
CA SER A 31 -2.68 4.50 13.30
C SER A 31 -2.66 3.83 11.93
N LEU A 32 -2.76 4.60 10.84
CA LEU A 32 -2.70 4.11 9.47
C LEU A 32 -1.26 4.04 8.99
N TYR A 33 -0.88 2.87 8.48
CA TYR A 33 0.37 2.71 7.75
C TYR A 33 0.12 2.83 6.24
N PHE A 34 0.98 3.55 5.50
CA PHE A 34 0.92 3.57 4.05
C PHE A 34 1.86 2.52 3.46
N LEU A 35 1.28 1.48 2.87
CA LEU A 35 2.03 0.43 2.19
C LEU A 35 2.01 0.71 0.68
N ASN A 36 3.14 1.21 0.16
CA ASN A 36 3.28 1.62 -1.24
C ASN A 36 4.44 0.88 -1.94
N ALA A 37 4.16 0.28 -3.10
CA ALA A 37 5.16 -0.49 -3.85
C ALA A 37 6.28 0.38 -4.45
N ASP A 38 6.00 1.63 -4.84
CA ASP A 38 6.98 2.56 -5.37
C ASP A 38 7.93 3.05 -4.26
N GLU A 39 7.40 3.34 -3.06
CA GLU A 39 8.23 3.69 -1.89
C GLU A 39 9.13 2.53 -1.47
N ILE A 40 8.60 1.30 -1.46
CA ILE A 40 9.39 0.07 -1.21
C ILE A 40 10.49 -0.07 -2.27
N GLY A 41 10.17 0.15 -3.55
CA GLY A 41 11.14 0.08 -4.64
C GLY A 41 12.26 1.09 -4.47
N MET A 42 11.91 2.34 -4.14
CA MET A 42 12.87 3.42 -3.91
C MET A 42 13.78 3.15 -2.69
N ALA A 43 13.23 2.57 -1.61
CA ALA A 43 14.00 2.21 -0.43
C ALA A 43 14.97 1.04 -0.69
N LEU A 44 14.56 0.04 -1.47
CA LEU A 44 15.38 -1.14 -1.77
C LEU A 44 16.44 -0.87 -2.85
N TYR A 45 16.11 0.01 -3.80
CA TYR A 45 16.95 0.26 -4.98
C TYR A 45 17.07 1.76 -5.27
N PRO A 46 17.72 2.54 -4.39
CA PRO A 46 17.81 3.99 -4.54
C PRO A 46 18.45 4.41 -5.87
N GLU A 47 19.43 3.64 -6.35
CA GLU A 47 20.20 3.92 -7.56
C GLU A 47 19.69 3.22 -8.83
N GLN A 48 18.69 2.33 -8.72
CA GLN A 48 18.19 1.55 -9.85
C GLN A 48 16.67 1.67 -9.99
N LYS A 49 16.22 2.29 -11.08
CA LYS A 49 14.79 2.48 -11.39
C LYS A 49 13.97 1.18 -11.62
N ILE A 50 14.61 0.00 -11.67
CA ILE A 50 14.05 -1.14 -12.42
C ILE A 50 14.23 -2.48 -11.70
N ASN A 51 13.87 -2.59 -10.43
CA ASN A 51 13.51 -3.90 -9.87
C ASN A 51 12.09 -3.94 -9.31
N ARG A 52 11.14 -3.62 -10.21
CA ARG A 52 9.69 -3.62 -9.94
C ARG A 52 9.17 -4.97 -9.43
N LEU A 53 9.81 -6.07 -9.85
CA LEU A 53 9.39 -7.41 -9.43
C LEU A 53 9.70 -7.67 -7.96
N SER A 54 10.90 -7.29 -7.49
CA SER A 54 11.27 -7.40 -6.08
C SER A 54 10.41 -6.50 -5.20
N ALA A 55 10.17 -5.26 -5.64
CA ALA A 55 9.29 -4.32 -4.93
C ALA A 55 7.85 -4.88 -4.81
N GLY A 56 7.32 -5.48 -5.88
CA GLY A 56 6.01 -6.13 -5.87
C GLY A 56 5.92 -7.32 -4.90
N LYS A 57 6.96 -8.17 -4.84
CA LYS A 57 7.03 -9.27 -3.86
C LYS A 57 7.04 -8.73 -2.42
N LYS A 58 7.86 -7.72 -2.15
CA LYS A 58 7.97 -7.08 -0.84
C LYS A 58 6.68 -6.38 -0.43
N PHE A 59 5.97 -5.76 -1.38
CA PHE A 59 4.64 -5.21 -1.17
C PHE A 59 3.66 -6.31 -0.73
N LEU A 60 3.61 -7.46 -1.41
CA LEU A 60 2.71 -8.57 -1.04
C LEU A 60 3.06 -9.20 0.31
N GLU A 61 4.35 -9.32 0.64
CA GLU A 61 4.82 -9.74 1.97
C GLU A 61 4.34 -8.75 3.05
N GLY A 62 4.51 -7.45 2.82
CA GLY A 62 4.03 -6.41 3.71
C GLY A 62 2.51 -6.43 3.86
N PHE A 63 1.78 -6.60 2.76
CA PHE A 63 0.32 -6.69 2.75
C PHE A 63 -0.15 -7.85 3.64
N LYS A 64 0.40 -9.04 3.40
CA LYS A 64 0.10 -10.23 4.20
C LYS A 64 0.40 -10.00 5.68
N ASN A 65 1.57 -9.44 5.99
CA ASN A 65 1.97 -9.17 7.37
C ASN A 65 0.99 -8.21 8.08
N HIS A 66 0.48 -7.20 7.39
CA HIS A 66 -0.49 -6.27 7.98
C HIS A 66 -1.85 -6.92 8.23
N ILE A 67 -2.30 -7.80 7.32
CA ILE A 67 -3.50 -8.61 7.54
C ILE A 67 -3.32 -9.54 8.74
N ASP A 68 -2.25 -10.33 8.75
CA ASP A 68 -1.98 -11.34 9.79
C ASP A 68 -1.85 -10.70 11.19
N ASN A 69 -1.27 -9.50 11.28
CA ASN A 69 -1.13 -8.76 12.54
C ASN A 69 -2.29 -7.82 12.85
N SER A 70 -3.33 -7.79 12.02
CA SER A 70 -4.48 -6.90 12.20
C SER A 70 -4.06 -5.43 12.36
N TYR A 71 -3.22 -4.94 11.45
CA TYR A 71 -2.89 -3.51 11.37
C TYR A 71 -3.88 -2.77 10.47
N SER A 72 -4.10 -1.49 10.75
CA SER A 72 -4.85 -0.62 9.84
C SER A 72 -3.87 -0.01 8.85
N PHE A 73 -4.15 -0.11 7.55
CA PHE A 73 -3.22 0.35 6.54
C PHE A 73 -3.94 0.77 5.26
N ILE A 74 -3.25 1.62 4.49
CA ILE A 74 -3.67 2.14 3.20
C ILE A 74 -2.77 1.53 2.13
N VAL A 75 -3.38 1.11 1.03
CA VAL A 75 -2.66 0.74 -0.20
C VAL A 75 -3.15 1.59 -1.37
N GLU A 76 -2.21 2.01 -2.21
CA GLU A 76 -2.50 2.62 -3.51
C GLU A 76 -2.41 1.55 -4.60
N THR A 77 -3.36 1.56 -5.54
CA THR A 77 -3.34 0.64 -6.68
C THR A 77 -4.02 1.24 -7.90
N THR A 78 -3.66 0.75 -9.09
CA THR A 78 -4.41 1.02 -10.32
C THR A 78 -5.50 -0.03 -10.58
N LEU A 79 -5.53 -1.13 -9.81
CA LEU A 79 -6.32 -2.33 -10.07
C LEU A 79 -6.21 -2.87 -11.51
N SER A 80 -5.08 -2.63 -12.18
CA SER A 80 -4.81 -3.10 -13.54
C SER A 80 -4.47 -4.61 -13.63
N GLY A 81 -4.46 -5.32 -12.49
CA GLY A 81 -4.16 -6.75 -12.42
C GLY A 81 -4.80 -7.41 -11.20
N TRP A 82 -4.59 -8.73 -11.08
CA TRP A 82 -5.33 -9.60 -10.16
C TRP A 82 -4.58 -9.95 -8.86
N TYR A 83 -3.48 -9.25 -8.57
CA TYR A 83 -2.54 -9.62 -7.51
C TYR A 83 -3.11 -9.52 -6.09
N LEU A 84 -4.22 -8.79 -5.88
CA LEU A 84 -4.91 -8.68 -4.59
C LEU A 84 -6.05 -9.69 -4.41
N ARG A 85 -6.42 -10.45 -5.45
CA ARG A 85 -7.61 -11.32 -5.44
C ARG A 85 -7.66 -12.30 -4.25
N ASN A 86 -6.51 -12.79 -3.80
CA ASN A 86 -6.46 -13.80 -2.73
C ASN A 86 -6.51 -13.19 -1.32
N TYR A 87 -6.60 -11.87 -1.23
CA TYR A 87 -6.57 -11.13 0.04
C TYR A 87 -7.86 -10.37 0.34
N LEU A 88 -8.76 -10.24 -0.64
CA LEU A 88 -10.04 -9.54 -0.59
C LEU A 88 -11.16 -10.53 -0.83
#